data_AF-A0A9W4JKU5-F1
#
_entry.id   AF-A0A9W4JKU5-F1
#
_cell.length_a   1.000
_cell.length_b   1.000
_cell.length_c   1.000
_cell.angle_alpha   90.00
_cell.angle_beta   90.00
_cell.angle_gamma   90.00
#
_symmetry.space_group_name_H-M   'P 1'
#
loop_
_entity.id
_entity.type
_entity.pdbx_description
1 polymer ?
#
loop_
_entity_poly.entity_id
_entity_poly.type
_entity_poly.pdbx_seq_one_letter_code
_entity_poly.pdbx_strand_id
1 'polypeptide(L)'
;MLFAPSGPQSPRRRSRIKAILLTIFIVIAIYLLFFANTKVPVKTETGTYADRHGAATTSKPAGELARPVIPSQKAMVVASMKKDDTSWLRQNFPDWSKNIYVVDDKYAPLTVAYNKGRESMVYLSYIIDNYNNLPESMLFIHSQRYQWHNDDPYYDGIPPLQHFQVPYLQQQGYVNLRCVWTLGCPTEIRPLTDTHRNDVHAGEYFKNGFMELFPDTPVPEEVGVSCCAQFGVSRAKVLERPLADYERYREWLSTTTLQDDLSGRIMEYSWHMIFGMKPVHCPNAKECYCKVFGLCDLNCPWEGGCDDRYALPPYSSLPKGWPEIGWKGQKQDTSHGLPET
;
A
#
# COMPACT_ATOMS: atom_id res chain seq x y z
N MET A 1 -35.43 -41.53 44.66
CA MET A 1 -34.95 -41.70 43.27
C MET A 1 -33.47 -41.34 43.24
N LEU A 2 -32.61 -42.34 43.02
CA LEU A 2 -31.15 -42.24 43.09
C LEU A 2 -30.60 -41.75 41.74
N PHE A 3 -29.89 -40.61 41.74
CA PHE A 3 -29.03 -40.23 40.61
C PHE A 3 -27.62 -40.77 40.87
N ALA A 4 -27.19 -41.73 40.04
CA ALA A 4 -25.81 -42.21 40.04
C ALA A 4 -24.93 -41.31 39.15
N PRO A 5 -23.73 -40.90 39.60
CA PRO A 5 -22.79 -40.13 38.80
C PRO A 5 -22.14 -41.04 37.76
N SER A 6 -22.06 -40.58 36.51
CA SER A 6 -21.39 -41.30 35.43
C SER A 6 -19.87 -41.27 35.64
N GLY A 7 -19.35 -42.32 36.27
CA GLY A 7 -17.92 -42.50 36.52
C GLY A 7 -17.08 -42.64 35.25
N PRO A 8 -15.74 -42.60 35.39
CA PRO A 8 -14.76 -42.51 34.30
C PRO A 8 -14.72 -43.69 33.31
N GLN A 9 -15.59 -44.69 33.46
CA GLN A 9 -15.65 -45.91 32.65
C GLN A 9 -17.00 -46.13 31.95
N SER A 10 -17.67 -45.08 31.45
CA SER A 10 -18.90 -45.26 30.69
C SER A 10 -18.63 -45.80 29.26
N PRO A 11 -19.40 -46.80 28.76
CA PRO A 11 -19.21 -47.39 27.43
C PRO A 11 -19.29 -46.37 26.28
N ARG A 12 -20.09 -45.31 26.45
CA ARG A 12 -20.26 -44.21 25.49
C ARG A 12 -19.00 -43.34 25.33
N ARG A 13 -18.17 -43.20 26.37
CA ARG A 13 -16.91 -42.45 26.29
C ARG A 13 -15.81 -43.28 25.61
N ARG A 14 -15.78 -44.60 25.84
CA ARG A 14 -14.86 -45.52 25.15
C ARG A 14 -15.11 -45.58 23.64
N SER A 15 -16.36 -45.54 23.17
CA SER A 15 -16.62 -45.52 21.72
C SER A 15 -16.20 -44.19 21.07
N ARG A 16 -16.38 -43.05 21.76
CA ARG A 16 -15.92 -41.73 21.29
C ARG A 16 -14.40 -41.62 21.22
N ILE A 17 -13.66 -42.16 22.20
CA ILE A 17 -12.18 -42.18 22.16
C ILE A 17 -11.68 -43.05 21.00
N LYS A 18 -12.30 -44.22 20.76
CA LYS A 18 -11.95 -45.07 19.61
C LYS A 18 -12.22 -44.38 18.27
N ALA A 19 -13.32 -43.63 18.16
CA ALA A 19 -13.62 -42.87 16.95
C ALA A 19 -12.60 -41.75 16.69
N ILE A 20 -12.20 -41.00 17.73
CA ILE A 20 -11.18 -39.94 17.61
C ILE A 20 -9.83 -40.52 17.18
N LEU A 21 -9.40 -41.63 17.78
CA LEU A 21 -8.14 -42.29 17.41
C LEU A 21 -8.17 -42.81 15.97
N LEU A 22 -9.31 -43.31 15.50
CA LEU A 22 -9.49 -43.73 14.11
C LEU A 22 -9.38 -42.54 13.14
N THR A 23 -9.99 -41.40 13.46
CA THR A 23 -9.91 -40.19 12.63
C THR A 23 -8.49 -39.65 12.56
N ILE A 24 -7.76 -39.60 13.68
CA ILE A 24 -6.35 -39.18 13.72
C ILE A 24 -5.48 -40.10 12.85
N PHE A 25 -5.69 -41.41 12.95
CA PHE A 25 -4.95 -42.38 12.14
C PHE A 25 -5.19 -42.20 10.64
N ILE A 26 -6.44 -41.94 10.23
CA ILE A 26 -6.79 -41.67 8.82
C ILE A 26 -6.11 -40.39 8.33
N VAL A 27 -6.11 -39.31 9.12
CA VAL A 27 -5.45 -38.04 8.75
C VAL A 27 -3.94 -38.21 8.60
N ILE A 28 -3.30 -38.95 9.52
CA ILE A 28 -1.86 -39.24 9.44
C ILE A 28 -1.54 -40.12 8.23
N ALA A 29 -2.36 -41.13 7.93
CA ALA A 29 -2.17 -41.97 6.75
C ALA A 29 -2.31 -41.17 5.44
N ILE A 30 -3.29 -40.26 5.36
CA ILE A 30 -3.44 -39.35 4.21
C ILE A 30 -2.23 -38.41 4.11
N TYR A 31 -1.77 -37.83 5.22
CA TYR A 31 -0.58 -36.98 5.24
C TYR A 31 0.66 -37.72 4.73
N LEU A 32 0.89 -38.96 5.18
CA LEU A 32 2.02 -39.77 4.70
C LEU A 32 1.88 -40.16 3.23
N LEU A 33 0.66 -40.42 2.74
CA LEU A 33 0.42 -40.72 1.31
C LEU A 33 0.73 -39.52 0.40
N PHE A 34 0.46 -38.28 0.85
CA PHE A 34 0.67 -37.08 0.03
C PHE A 34 2.04 -36.41 0.24
N PHE A 35 2.65 -36.54 1.41
CA PHE A 35 3.83 -35.75 1.77
C PHE A 35 5.09 -36.57 2.10
N ALA A 36 5.04 -37.90 2.19
CA ALA A 36 6.21 -38.71 2.54
C ALA A 36 7.26 -38.89 1.42
N ASN A 37 7.04 -38.34 0.20
CA ASN A 37 7.93 -38.56 -0.94
C ASN A 37 8.42 -37.28 -1.65
N THR A 38 8.68 -36.20 -0.91
CA THR A 38 9.48 -35.08 -1.44
C THR A 38 10.94 -35.21 -1.01
N LYS A 39 11.68 -36.12 -1.66
CA LYS A 39 13.15 -36.08 -1.61
C LYS A 39 13.65 -35.02 -2.59
N VAL A 40 13.95 -33.82 -2.07
CA VAL A 40 14.72 -32.81 -2.82
C VAL A 40 16.21 -33.17 -2.67
N PRO A 41 16.96 -33.45 -3.75
CA PRO A 41 18.38 -33.72 -3.64
C PRO A 41 19.14 -32.41 -3.45
N VAL A 42 19.72 -32.23 -2.27
CA VAL A 42 20.70 -31.17 -1.98
C VAL A 42 22.02 -31.56 -2.66
N LYS A 43 22.36 -30.89 -3.76
CA LYS A 43 23.74 -30.88 -4.28
C LYS A 43 24.52 -29.83 -3.50
N THR A 44 25.45 -30.28 -2.67
CA THR A 44 26.44 -29.45 -2.00
C THR A 44 27.67 -29.38 -2.90
N GLU A 45 27.82 -28.31 -3.69
CA GLU A 45 29.11 -27.96 -4.26
C GLU A 45 29.82 -27.00 -3.30
N THR A 46 30.91 -27.50 -2.74
CA THR A 46 31.87 -26.75 -1.94
C THR A 46 32.76 -25.94 -2.89
N GLY A 47 32.48 -24.65 -3.00
CA GLY A 47 33.32 -23.69 -3.71
C GLY A 47 33.82 -22.61 -2.77
N THR A 48 34.97 -22.84 -2.16
CA THR A 48 35.79 -21.82 -1.49
C THR A 48 36.24 -20.78 -2.51
N TYR A 49 35.74 -19.55 -2.42
CA TYR A 49 36.36 -18.41 -3.09
C TYR A 49 37.19 -17.62 -2.10
N ALA A 50 38.49 -17.90 -2.18
CA ALA A 50 39.56 -17.16 -1.54
C ALA A 50 39.74 -15.78 -2.19
N ASP A 51 40.12 -14.83 -1.37
CA ASP A 51 40.73 -13.54 -1.71
C ASP A 51 41.69 -13.63 -2.90
N ARG A 52 41.42 -12.83 -3.95
CA ARG A 52 42.43 -12.39 -4.92
C ARG A 52 42.09 -11.01 -5.46
N HIS A 53 42.38 -9.96 -4.70
CA HIS A 53 42.70 -8.66 -5.28
C HIS A 53 44.17 -8.64 -5.69
N GLY A 54 44.44 -9.16 -6.89
CA GLY A 54 45.70 -8.98 -7.61
C GLY A 54 45.64 -7.69 -8.43
N ALA A 55 46.65 -6.85 -8.25
CA ALA A 55 46.84 -5.60 -8.94
C ALA A 55 46.84 -5.75 -10.48
N ALA A 56 46.06 -4.91 -11.15
CA ALA A 56 46.23 -4.59 -12.57
C ALA A 56 46.03 -3.09 -12.76
N THR A 57 47.15 -2.38 -12.74
CA THR A 57 47.30 -0.95 -13.01
C THR A 57 46.88 -0.67 -14.45
N THR A 58 45.72 -0.04 -14.66
CA THR A 58 45.42 0.67 -15.90
C THR A 58 44.95 2.07 -15.54
N SER A 59 45.81 3.04 -15.88
CA SER A 59 45.64 4.46 -15.65
C SER A 59 44.44 5.01 -16.43
N LYS A 60 43.39 5.42 -15.71
CA LYS A 60 42.39 6.38 -16.22
C LYS A 60 42.85 7.81 -15.89
N PRO A 61 42.63 8.80 -16.76
CA PRO A 61 43.05 10.17 -16.48
C PRO A 61 42.25 10.73 -15.31
N ALA A 62 42.97 11.31 -14.35
CA ALA A 62 42.42 12.12 -13.28
C ALA A 62 41.83 13.40 -13.89
N GLY A 63 40.55 13.68 -13.65
CA GLY A 63 39.94 14.92 -14.10
C GLY A 63 38.43 14.89 -14.29
N GLU A 64 37.67 14.26 -13.40
CA GLU A 64 36.27 14.62 -13.23
C GLU A 64 36.06 14.85 -11.74
N LEU A 65 36.08 16.13 -11.33
CA LEU A 65 35.59 16.51 -10.01
C LEU A 65 34.22 15.84 -9.86
N ALA A 66 34.04 15.06 -8.80
CA ALA A 66 32.75 14.54 -8.41
C ALA A 66 31.78 15.72 -8.36
N ARG A 67 30.92 15.84 -9.38
CA ARG A 67 29.81 16.79 -9.35
C ARG A 67 29.04 16.48 -8.06
N PRO A 68 28.68 17.49 -7.25
CA PRO A 68 27.75 17.26 -6.16
C PRO A 68 26.55 16.53 -6.75
N VAL A 69 26.23 15.35 -6.22
CA VAL A 69 24.98 14.68 -6.56
C VAL A 69 23.90 15.62 -6.04
N ILE A 70 23.37 16.46 -6.93
CA ILE A 70 22.19 17.26 -6.61
C ILE A 70 21.11 16.23 -6.30
N PRO A 71 20.55 16.21 -5.08
CA PRO A 71 19.44 15.32 -4.77
C PRO A 71 18.37 15.51 -5.83
N SER A 72 17.88 14.40 -6.42
CA SER A 72 16.77 14.48 -7.35
C SER A 72 15.65 15.30 -6.69
N GLN A 73 15.19 16.36 -7.33
CA GLN A 73 14.15 17.23 -6.76
C GLN A 73 12.80 16.50 -6.63
N LYS A 74 12.67 15.34 -7.27
CA LYS A 74 11.45 14.55 -7.35
C LYS A 74 11.74 13.09 -7.00
N ALA A 75 10.96 12.50 -6.11
CA ALA A 75 11.07 11.09 -5.76
C ALA A 75 9.72 10.36 -5.76
N MET A 76 9.75 9.11 -6.22
CA MET A 76 8.66 8.15 -6.06
C MET A 76 9.05 7.17 -4.94
N VAL A 77 8.18 6.99 -3.98
CA VAL A 77 8.29 6.04 -2.87
C VAL A 77 7.25 4.97 -3.10
N VAL A 78 7.71 3.73 -3.23
CA VAL A 78 6.88 2.64 -3.76
C VAL A 78 6.90 1.48 -2.78
N ALA A 79 5.73 1.13 -2.25
CA ALA A 79 5.55 -0.10 -1.50
C ALA A 79 5.30 -1.25 -2.48
N SER A 80 6.16 -2.27 -2.46
CA SER A 80 6.17 -3.36 -3.44
C SER A 80 6.35 -4.72 -2.78
N MET A 81 5.86 -5.77 -3.44
CA MET A 81 6.20 -7.16 -3.16
C MET A 81 7.15 -7.70 -4.22
N LYS A 82 7.84 -8.83 -3.95
CA LYS A 82 8.74 -9.53 -4.88
C LYS A 82 8.10 -9.83 -6.23
N LYS A 83 6.81 -10.15 -6.21
CA LYS A 83 6.05 -10.54 -7.39
C LYS A 83 5.64 -9.35 -8.28
N ASP A 84 5.72 -8.13 -7.77
CA ASP A 84 5.26 -6.96 -8.51
C ASP A 84 6.30 -6.54 -9.54
N ASP A 85 5.84 -6.11 -10.72
CA ASP A 85 6.69 -5.49 -11.72
C ASP A 85 6.70 -3.98 -11.56
N THR A 86 7.86 -3.44 -11.16
CA THR A 86 8.11 -1.99 -11.01
C THR A 86 9.00 -1.43 -12.12
N SER A 87 9.32 -2.22 -13.15
CA SER A 87 10.22 -1.82 -14.24
C SER A 87 9.68 -0.64 -15.06
N TRP A 88 8.35 -0.53 -15.17
CA TRP A 88 7.64 0.55 -15.85
C TRP A 88 7.99 1.94 -15.29
N LEU A 89 8.31 2.05 -14.00
CA LEU A 89 8.65 3.33 -13.37
C LEU A 89 9.95 3.91 -13.94
N ARG A 90 10.94 3.06 -14.19
CA ARG A 90 12.23 3.50 -14.76
C ARG A 90 12.08 3.92 -16.22
N GLN A 91 11.23 3.20 -16.97
CA GLN A 91 11.00 3.46 -18.39
C GLN A 91 10.23 4.77 -18.61
N ASN A 92 9.22 5.05 -17.77
CA ASN A 92 8.27 6.14 -18.02
C ASN A 92 8.54 7.42 -17.23
N PHE A 93 9.33 7.36 -16.15
CA PHE A 93 9.60 8.51 -15.28
C PHE A 93 11.09 8.72 -15.02
N PRO A 94 11.95 8.87 -16.05
CA PRO A 94 13.40 8.95 -15.87
C PRO A 94 13.83 10.07 -14.90
N ASP A 95 13.11 11.18 -14.87
CA ASP A 95 13.41 12.38 -14.05
C ASP A 95 13.00 12.27 -12.56
N TRP A 96 12.39 11.17 -12.16
CA TRP A 96 12.05 10.90 -10.76
C TRP A 96 13.06 9.90 -10.19
N SER A 97 13.54 10.09 -8.95
CA SER A 97 14.26 9.03 -8.24
C SER A 97 13.28 7.98 -7.73
N LYS A 98 13.67 6.69 -7.73
CA LYS A 98 12.78 5.58 -7.35
C LYS A 98 13.28 4.96 -6.06
N ASN A 99 12.47 5.02 -5.01
CA ASN A 99 12.69 4.37 -3.73
C ASN A 99 11.69 3.23 -3.62
N ILE A 100 12.06 2.07 -4.17
CA ILE A 100 11.20 0.89 -4.23
C ILE A 100 11.53 -0.02 -3.06
N TYR A 101 10.64 -0.09 -2.08
CA TYR A 101 10.77 -0.95 -0.91
C TYR A 101 10.07 -2.29 -1.18
N VAL A 102 10.81 -3.39 -1.11
CA VAL A 102 10.28 -4.74 -1.28
C VAL A 102 10.08 -5.37 0.10
N VAL A 103 8.83 -5.40 0.56
CA VAL A 103 8.49 -5.66 1.98
C VAL A 103 8.51 -7.15 2.36
N ASP A 104 8.46 -8.03 1.36
CA ASP A 104 8.57 -9.49 1.50
C ASP A 104 9.95 -10.02 1.04
N ASP A 105 10.96 -9.14 0.97
CA ASP A 105 12.36 -9.50 0.73
C ASP A 105 13.33 -8.87 1.74
N LYS A 106 13.80 -9.67 2.70
CA LYS A 106 14.84 -9.22 3.64
C LYS A 106 16.21 -8.92 3.00
N TYR A 107 16.42 -9.33 1.75
CA TYR A 107 17.66 -9.06 1.01
C TYR A 107 17.50 -7.97 -0.05
N ALA A 108 16.32 -7.35 -0.18
CA ALA A 108 16.15 -6.24 -1.10
C ALA A 108 16.98 -5.03 -0.65
N PRO A 109 17.52 -4.24 -1.61
CA PRO A 109 18.28 -3.03 -1.30
C PRO A 109 17.53 -2.04 -0.39
N LEU A 110 16.22 -1.94 -0.56
CA LEU A 110 15.32 -1.20 0.33
C LEU A 110 14.21 -2.15 0.80
N THR A 111 14.06 -2.25 2.12
CA THR A 111 13.02 -3.04 2.78
C THR A 111 12.68 -2.40 4.13
N VAL A 112 11.72 -2.98 4.86
CA VAL A 112 11.27 -2.50 6.17
C VAL A 112 11.63 -3.51 7.26
N ALA A 113 11.86 -3.03 8.47
CA ALA A 113 12.12 -3.90 9.63
C ALA A 113 10.91 -4.79 9.96
N TYR A 114 9.69 -4.26 9.79
CA TYR A 114 8.45 -4.96 10.08
C TYR A 114 7.45 -4.75 8.93
N ASN A 115 7.01 -5.82 8.28
CA ASN A 115 5.97 -5.73 7.25
C ASN A 115 4.58 -5.67 7.92
N LYS A 116 4.13 -4.47 8.30
CA LYS A 116 2.87 -4.22 9.01
C LYS A 116 2.29 -2.85 8.67
N GLY A 117 0.97 -2.75 8.59
CA GLY A 117 0.26 -1.53 8.22
C GLY A 117 0.27 -1.23 6.72
N ARG A 118 0.33 -2.28 5.88
CA ARG A 118 0.38 -2.15 4.41
C ARG A 118 1.51 -1.21 3.94
N GLU A 119 1.24 -0.30 3.00
CA GLU A 119 2.19 0.70 2.49
C GLU A 119 2.68 1.69 3.55
N SER A 120 1.97 1.82 4.67
CA SER A 120 2.24 2.87 5.65
C SER A 120 3.61 2.72 6.32
N MET A 121 4.08 1.49 6.55
CA MET A 121 5.42 1.28 7.08
C MET A 121 6.50 1.77 6.12
N VAL A 122 6.31 1.54 4.82
CA VAL A 122 7.26 2.00 3.79
C VAL A 122 7.30 3.52 3.78
N TYR A 123 6.14 4.17 3.77
CA TYR A 123 6.05 5.61 3.68
C TYR A 123 6.64 6.30 4.91
N LEU A 124 6.33 5.81 6.12
CA LEU A 124 6.90 6.32 7.36
C LEU A 124 8.41 6.10 7.42
N SER A 125 8.90 4.90 7.05
CA SER A 125 10.33 4.61 7.05
C SER A 125 11.07 5.53 6.10
N TYR A 126 10.57 5.74 4.89
CA TYR A 126 11.17 6.67 3.95
C TYR A 126 11.24 8.11 4.50
N ILE A 127 10.14 8.61 5.06
CA ILE A 127 10.10 9.97 5.62
C ILE A 127 11.11 10.12 6.75
N ILE A 128 11.16 9.16 7.68
CA ILE A 128 12.07 9.19 8.83
C ILE A 128 13.53 9.13 8.38
N ASP A 129 13.87 8.16 7.54
CA ASP A 129 15.26 7.91 7.12
C ASP A 129 15.83 9.07 6.28
N ASN A 130 14.95 9.83 5.62
CA ASN A 130 15.33 10.92 4.73
C ASN A 130 14.95 12.32 5.26
N TYR A 131 14.45 12.44 6.49
CA TYR A 131 13.80 13.67 6.98
C TYR A 131 14.64 14.95 6.77
N ASN A 132 15.95 14.87 7.00
CA ASN A 132 16.87 15.99 6.83
C ASN A 132 17.35 16.22 5.38
N ASN A 133 17.04 15.30 4.46
CA ASN A 133 17.51 15.29 3.06
C ASN A 133 16.36 15.00 2.07
N LEU A 134 15.12 15.34 2.43
CA LEU A 134 13.96 15.07 1.58
C LEU A 134 14.07 15.79 0.23
N PRO A 135 13.63 15.16 -0.88
CA PRO A 135 13.51 15.80 -2.18
C PRO A 135 12.35 16.81 -2.15
N GLU A 136 12.39 17.82 -3.03
CA GLU A 136 11.37 18.88 -3.05
C GLU A 136 9.94 18.36 -3.23
N SER A 137 9.75 17.34 -4.07
CA SER A 137 8.47 16.69 -4.34
C SER A 137 8.56 15.19 -4.16
N MET A 138 7.61 14.61 -3.43
CA MET A 138 7.51 13.17 -3.22
C MET A 138 6.14 12.67 -3.69
N LEU A 139 6.14 11.55 -4.39
CA LEU A 139 4.94 10.78 -4.69
C LEU A 139 5.02 9.44 -3.96
N PHE A 140 3.99 9.13 -3.19
CA PHE A 140 3.81 7.87 -2.50
C PHE A 140 2.77 7.08 -3.28
N ILE A 141 3.17 5.95 -3.85
CA ILE A 141 2.36 5.16 -4.78
C ILE A 141 2.51 3.66 -4.53
N HIS A 142 1.54 2.88 -5.00
CA HIS A 142 1.68 1.43 -5.05
C HIS A 142 2.50 0.98 -6.27
N SER A 143 2.88 -0.30 -6.27
CA SER A 143 3.87 -0.86 -7.21
C SER A 143 3.35 -1.12 -8.63
N GLN A 144 2.09 -1.54 -8.77
CA GLN A 144 1.58 -2.05 -10.04
C GLN A 144 1.19 -0.92 -10.99
N ARG A 145 1.58 -1.06 -12.27
CA ARG A 145 1.14 -0.13 -13.33
C ARG A 145 -0.38 -0.11 -13.47
N TYR A 146 -0.99 -1.29 -13.57
CA TYR A 146 -2.43 -1.44 -13.67
C TYR A 146 -2.99 -1.91 -12.33
N GLN A 147 -3.78 -1.05 -11.68
CA GLN A 147 -4.40 -1.35 -10.40
C GLN A 147 -5.60 -0.43 -10.17
N TRP A 148 -6.70 -0.96 -9.63
CA TRP A 148 -7.93 -0.21 -9.43
C TRP A 148 -7.78 1.06 -8.58
N HIS A 149 -6.69 1.17 -7.81
CA HIS A 149 -6.30 2.33 -7.04
C HIS A 149 -5.91 3.55 -7.89
N ASN A 150 -5.56 3.38 -9.18
CA ASN A 150 -5.24 4.48 -10.08
C ASN A 150 -6.52 5.14 -10.61
N ASP A 151 -6.57 6.48 -10.59
CA ASP A 151 -7.72 7.26 -11.03
C ASP A 151 -7.71 7.51 -12.55
N ASP A 152 -7.75 6.38 -13.27
CA ASP A 152 -7.67 6.28 -14.72
C ASP A 152 -8.71 5.27 -15.24
N PRO A 153 -9.31 5.46 -16.43
CA PRO A 153 -10.34 4.58 -16.96
C PRO A 153 -9.90 3.12 -17.02
N TYR A 154 -8.65 2.87 -17.44
CA TYR A 154 -8.08 1.53 -17.51
C TYR A 154 -7.19 1.21 -16.32
N TYR A 155 -7.31 1.99 -15.24
CA TYR A 155 -6.54 1.82 -14.02
C TYR A 155 -5.02 1.90 -14.26
N ASP A 156 -4.59 2.55 -15.34
CA ASP A 156 -3.18 2.72 -15.69
C ASP A 156 -2.57 3.87 -14.86
N GLY A 157 -1.45 3.61 -14.21
CA GLY A 157 -0.71 4.61 -13.44
C GLY A 157 0.06 5.57 -14.33
N ILE A 158 0.35 5.23 -15.59
CA ILE A 158 1.19 6.06 -16.45
C ILE A 158 0.51 7.39 -16.81
N PRO A 159 -0.70 7.43 -17.42
CA PRO A 159 -1.30 8.68 -17.85
C PRO A 159 -1.44 9.73 -16.73
N PRO A 160 -2.03 9.42 -15.55
CA PRO A 160 -2.18 10.42 -14.49
C PRO A 160 -0.82 10.88 -13.94
N LEU A 161 0.14 9.98 -13.74
CA LEU A 161 1.45 10.36 -13.22
C LEU A 161 2.28 11.19 -14.20
N GLN A 162 2.13 10.98 -15.52
CA GLN A 162 2.79 11.80 -16.54
C GLN A 162 2.22 13.22 -16.59
N HIS A 163 0.92 13.37 -16.31
CA HIS A 163 0.24 14.66 -16.30
C HIS A 163 0.24 15.34 -14.93
N PHE A 164 0.87 14.73 -13.93
CA PHE A 164 0.90 15.24 -12.56
C PHE A 164 1.55 16.63 -12.49
N GLN A 165 0.80 17.59 -11.96
CA GLN A 165 1.19 18.99 -11.85
C GLN A 165 2.04 19.23 -10.60
N VAL A 166 3.36 19.00 -10.70
CA VAL A 166 4.32 19.31 -9.63
C VAL A 166 4.21 20.75 -9.09
N PRO A 167 4.00 21.80 -9.92
CA PRO A 167 3.80 23.16 -9.40
C PRO A 167 2.58 23.27 -8.47
N TYR A 168 1.49 22.57 -8.78
CA TYR A 168 0.30 22.55 -7.93
C TYR A 168 0.59 21.83 -6.61
N LEU A 169 1.33 20.71 -6.64
CA LEU A 169 1.80 20.05 -5.42
C LEU A 169 2.65 20.99 -4.56
N GLN A 170 3.58 21.73 -5.15
CA GLN A 170 4.41 22.67 -4.40
C GLN A 170 3.58 23.79 -3.75
N GLN A 171 2.51 24.24 -4.42
CA GLN A 171 1.60 25.25 -3.90
C GLN A 171 0.73 24.72 -2.75
N GLN A 172 0.15 23.52 -2.88
CA GLN A 172 -0.78 22.96 -1.88
C GLN A 172 -0.06 22.24 -0.74
N GLY A 173 1.15 21.74 -1.00
CA GLY A 173 1.94 20.94 -0.08
C GLY A 173 1.49 19.48 0.04
N TYR A 174 0.20 19.17 -0.10
CA TYR A 174 -0.36 17.82 -0.14
C TYR A 174 -1.42 17.71 -1.23
N VAL A 175 -1.43 16.60 -1.96
CA VAL A 175 -2.40 16.30 -3.02
C VAL A 175 -2.70 14.80 -3.02
N ASN A 176 -3.97 14.41 -2.97
CA ASN A 176 -4.36 13.02 -3.22
C ASN A 176 -4.32 12.72 -4.73
N LEU A 177 -3.83 11.53 -5.12
CA LEU A 177 -3.75 11.12 -6.54
C LEU A 177 -5.06 10.51 -7.05
N ARG A 178 -6.10 10.47 -6.23
CA ARG A 178 -7.48 10.15 -6.60
C ARG A 178 -8.37 11.37 -6.40
N CYS A 179 -9.05 11.76 -7.46
CA CYS A 179 -10.01 12.85 -7.53
C CYS A 179 -11.46 12.38 -7.43
N VAL A 180 -11.78 11.17 -7.91
CA VAL A 180 -13.15 10.63 -7.82
C VAL A 180 -13.52 10.28 -6.38
N TRP A 181 -14.76 10.55 -5.99
CA TRP A 181 -15.27 10.35 -4.63
C TRP A 181 -15.83 8.95 -4.37
N THR A 182 -15.79 8.05 -5.37
CA THR A 182 -16.41 6.71 -5.31
C THR A 182 -16.06 5.92 -4.06
N LEU A 183 -14.87 6.13 -3.48
CA LEU A 183 -14.45 5.54 -2.22
C LEU A 183 -13.81 6.61 -1.33
N GLY A 184 -14.29 6.68 -0.09
CA GLY A 184 -13.69 7.49 0.97
C GLY A 184 -14.25 8.91 1.14
N CYS A 185 -14.90 9.47 0.12
CA CYS A 185 -15.51 10.80 0.14
C CYS A 185 -17.05 10.74 -0.02
N PRO A 186 -17.80 11.72 0.52
CA PRO A 186 -17.33 12.83 1.35
C PRO A 186 -16.97 12.40 2.79
N THR A 187 -17.52 11.28 3.26
CA THR A 187 -17.33 10.77 4.61
C THR A 187 -17.21 9.26 4.58
N GLU A 188 -16.04 8.74 4.93
CA GLU A 188 -15.81 7.30 5.11
C GLU A 188 -16.06 6.86 6.54
N ILE A 189 -15.55 7.63 7.50
CA ILE A 189 -15.47 7.23 8.90
C ILE A 189 -16.20 8.26 9.74
N ARG A 190 -17.04 7.78 10.65
CA ARG A 190 -17.63 8.57 11.75
C ARG A 190 -17.13 8.01 13.07
N PRO A 191 -15.96 8.47 13.57
CA PRO A 191 -15.27 7.82 14.70
C PRO A 191 -16.10 7.70 15.97
N LEU A 192 -17.11 8.55 16.16
CA LEU A 192 -17.94 8.58 17.35
C LEU A 192 -19.19 7.68 17.27
N THR A 193 -19.59 7.27 16.07
CA THR A 193 -20.88 6.56 15.85
C THR A 193 -20.74 5.25 15.07
N ASP A 194 -19.63 5.03 14.38
CA ASP A 194 -19.41 3.78 13.65
C ASP A 194 -19.32 2.60 14.62
N THR A 195 -20.26 1.67 14.46
CA THR A 195 -20.29 0.40 15.20
C THR A 195 -19.65 -0.72 14.36
N HIS A 196 -19.20 -1.79 15.01
CA HIS A 196 -18.69 -2.99 14.34
C HIS A 196 -19.61 -3.45 13.19
N ARG A 197 -19.06 -3.56 11.97
CA ARG A 197 -19.69 -4.20 10.81
C ARG A 197 -18.69 -5.21 10.24
N ASN A 198 -19.20 -6.34 9.74
CA ASN A 198 -18.39 -7.47 9.28
C ASN A 198 -17.54 -7.14 8.02
N ASP A 199 -17.92 -6.09 7.29
CA ASP A 199 -17.19 -5.60 6.13
C ASP A 199 -16.22 -4.51 6.58
N VAL A 200 -14.95 -4.64 6.17
CA VAL A 200 -13.77 -3.90 6.63
C VAL A 200 -14.02 -2.38 6.72
N HIS A 201 -14.48 -1.92 7.88
CA HIS A 201 -14.42 -0.53 8.27
C HIS A 201 -13.60 -0.42 9.54
N ALA A 202 -12.50 0.32 9.44
CA ALA A 202 -11.70 0.73 10.60
C ALA A 202 -12.51 1.61 11.57
N GLY A 203 -13.75 2.02 11.26
CA GLY A 203 -14.51 3.02 12.02
C GLY A 203 -14.62 2.74 13.52
N GLU A 204 -14.87 1.50 13.93
CA GLU A 204 -14.89 1.12 15.36
C GLU A 204 -13.53 1.34 16.04
N TYR A 205 -12.44 1.05 15.32
CA TYR A 205 -11.07 1.13 15.83
C TYR A 205 -10.44 2.51 15.62
N PHE A 206 -11.00 3.31 14.71
CA PHE A 206 -10.42 4.56 14.24
C PHE A 206 -10.34 5.57 15.36
N LYS A 207 -11.36 5.66 16.22
CA LYS A 207 -11.34 6.58 17.36
C LYS A 207 -10.11 6.39 18.25
N ASN A 208 -9.84 5.15 18.66
CA ASN A 208 -8.72 4.86 19.55
C ASN A 208 -7.38 5.05 18.82
N GLY A 209 -7.27 4.54 17.59
CA GLY A 209 -6.08 4.77 16.76
C GLY A 209 -5.79 6.25 16.54
N PHE A 210 -6.83 7.06 16.27
CA PHE A 210 -6.71 8.50 16.10
C PHE A 210 -6.21 9.17 17.39
N MET A 211 -6.76 8.82 18.55
CA MET A 211 -6.32 9.39 19.84
C MET A 211 -4.85 9.03 20.15
N GLU A 212 -4.38 7.86 19.73
CA GLU A 212 -2.97 7.46 19.91
C GLU A 212 -2.03 8.17 18.92
N LEU A 213 -2.45 8.32 17.67
CA LEU A 213 -1.70 9.04 16.65
C LEU A 213 -1.64 10.55 16.95
N PHE A 214 -2.78 11.13 17.35
CA PHE A 214 -2.98 12.57 17.56
C PHE A 214 -3.45 12.87 18.99
N PRO A 215 -2.60 12.67 20.02
CA PRO A 215 -3.01 12.75 21.43
C PRO A 215 -3.59 14.10 21.85
N ASP A 216 -3.12 15.19 21.23
CA ASP A 216 -3.55 16.55 21.54
C ASP A 216 -4.63 17.09 20.60
N THR A 217 -5.20 16.25 19.73
CA THR A 217 -6.21 16.65 18.74
C THR A 217 -7.56 16.04 19.10
N PRO A 218 -8.65 16.85 19.16
CA PRO A 218 -9.99 16.32 19.32
C PRO A 218 -10.33 15.33 18.21
N VAL A 219 -10.96 14.21 18.58
CA VAL A 219 -11.44 13.23 17.61
C VAL A 219 -12.46 13.90 16.68
N PRO A 220 -12.26 13.85 15.35
CA PRO A 220 -13.19 14.48 14.41
C PRO A 220 -14.54 13.74 14.38
N GLU A 221 -15.61 14.47 14.09
CA GLU A 221 -16.94 13.89 13.90
C GLU A 221 -17.02 13.03 12.64
N GLU A 222 -16.36 13.48 11.57
CA GLU A 222 -16.31 12.83 10.27
C GLU A 222 -14.90 12.89 9.69
N VAL A 223 -14.49 11.82 9.01
CA VAL A 223 -13.24 11.75 8.25
C VAL A 223 -13.56 11.30 6.83
N GLY A 224 -13.00 11.99 5.86
CA GLY A 224 -13.19 11.69 4.46
C GLY A 224 -12.05 12.19 3.60
N VAL A 225 -11.59 11.32 2.70
CA VAL A 225 -10.59 11.59 1.70
C VAL A 225 -10.74 10.50 0.64
N SER A 226 -10.52 10.81 -0.64
CA SER A 226 -10.51 9.77 -1.67
C SER A 226 -9.48 8.70 -1.28
N CYS A 227 -9.87 7.44 -1.37
CA CYS A 227 -9.13 6.31 -0.78
C CYS A 227 -7.68 6.16 -1.26
N CYS A 228 -7.06 5.13 -0.67
CA CYS A 228 -6.03 4.29 -1.27
C CYS A 228 -4.58 4.76 -1.10
N ALA A 229 -4.32 5.73 -0.21
CA ALA A 229 -2.97 6.13 0.20
C ALA A 229 -1.98 6.35 -0.97
N GLN A 230 -2.47 6.88 -2.09
CA GLN A 230 -1.64 7.37 -3.18
C GLN A 230 -1.70 8.89 -3.18
N PHE A 231 -0.60 9.55 -2.85
CA PHE A 231 -0.57 11.01 -2.65
C PHE A 231 0.79 11.62 -3.00
N GLY A 232 0.77 12.90 -3.32
CA GLY A 232 1.95 13.74 -3.39
C GLY A 232 2.09 14.61 -2.15
N VAL A 233 3.32 14.84 -1.71
CA VAL A 233 3.64 15.78 -0.63
C VAL A 233 4.93 16.54 -0.96
N SER A 234 4.99 17.82 -0.62
CA SER A 234 6.21 18.63 -0.75
C SER A 234 7.11 18.47 0.48
N ARG A 235 8.42 18.70 0.31
CA ARG A 235 9.36 18.74 1.44
C ARG A 235 8.88 19.71 2.53
N ALA A 236 8.49 20.92 2.12
CA ALA A 236 8.04 21.95 3.05
C ALA A 236 6.88 21.44 3.92
N LYS A 237 5.93 20.72 3.30
CA LYS A 237 4.78 20.17 4.00
C LYS A 237 5.14 19.06 4.99
N VAL A 238 6.08 18.17 4.64
CA VAL A 238 6.57 17.15 5.58
C VAL A 238 7.26 17.80 6.78
N LEU A 239 8.05 18.85 6.55
CA LEU A 239 8.82 19.54 7.59
C LEU A 239 7.96 20.41 8.52
N GLU A 240 6.69 20.67 8.20
CA GLU A 240 5.75 21.32 9.14
C GLU A 240 5.51 20.46 10.40
N ARG A 241 5.70 19.14 10.29
CA ARG A 241 5.54 18.19 11.40
C ARG A 241 6.91 17.71 11.88
N PRO A 242 7.20 17.74 13.20
CA PRO A 242 8.50 17.29 13.72
C PRO A 242 8.74 15.80 13.48
N LEU A 243 10.01 15.41 13.28
CA LEU A 243 10.44 14.02 13.09
C LEU A 243 9.86 13.05 14.14
N ALA A 244 9.83 13.47 15.41
CA ALA A 244 9.32 12.66 16.53
C ALA A 244 7.86 12.20 16.36
N ASP A 245 7.05 12.96 15.61
CA ASP A 245 5.68 12.53 15.30
C ASP A 245 5.65 11.38 14.30
N TYR A 246 6.47 11.45 13.25
CA TYR A 246 6.61 10.34 12.29
C TYR A 246 7.14 9.07 12.96
N GLU A 247 8.11 9.23 13.88
CA GLU A 247 8.61 8.12 14.69
C GLU A 247 7.51 7.52 15.58
N ARG A 248 6.68 8.35 16.22
CA ARG A 248 5.51 7.89 16.98
C ARG A 248 4.52 7.13 16.11
N TYR A 249 4.22 7.61 14.91
CA TYR A 249 3.32 6.92 13.98
C TYR A 249 3.87 5.54 13.60
N ARG A 250 5.18 5.44 13.33
CA ARG A 250 5.82 4.16 12.99
C ARG A 250 5.85 3.21 14.18
N GLU A 251 6.09 3.73 15.37
CA GLU A 251 6.06 2.95 16.61
C GLU A 251 4.66 2.42 16.91
N TRP A 252 3.63 3.27 16.82
CA TRP A 252 2.23 2.86 16.95
C TRP A 252 1.89 1.75 15.94
N LEU A 253 2.25 1.92 14.67
CA LEU A 253 2.00 0.94 13.63
C LEU A 253 2.68 -0.40 13.91
N SER A 254 3.91 -0.37 14.45
CA SER A 254 4.67 -1.57 14.79
C SER A 254 4.08 -2.30 15.99
N THR A 255 3.65 -1.56 17.02
CA THR A 255 3.31 -2.11 18.34
C THR A 255 1.82 -2.35 18.57
N THR A 256 0.93 -1.72 17.81
CA THR A 256 -0.52 -1.90 17.94
C THR A 256 -0.94 -3.37 17.86
N THR A 257 -1.97 -3.79 18.57
CA THR A 257 -2.50 -5.17 18.48
C THR A 257 -3.44 -5.38 17.29
N LEU A 258 -3.76 -4.31 16.56
CA LEU A 258 -4.60 -4.35 15.37
C LEU A 258 -3.94 -5.17 14.25
N GLN A 259 -4.79 -5.83 13.46
CA GLN A 259 -4.36 -6.55 12.26
C GLN A 259 -3.84 -5.57 11.20
N ASP A 260 -3.07 -6.12 10.26
CA ASP A 260 -2.38 -5.37 9.20
C ASP A 260 -3.34 -4.51 8.35
N ASP A 261 -4.49 -5.05 8.00
CA ASP A 261 -5.53 -4.37 7.22
C ASP A 261 -6.20 -3.24 7.99
N LEU A 262 -6.56 -3.45 9.26
CA LEU A 262 -7.20 -2.43 10.11
C LEU A 262 -6.24 -1.28 10.42
N SER A 263 -5.02 -1.59 10.86
CA SER A 263 -4.00 -0.57 11.15
C SER A 263 -3.57 0.20 9.90
N GLY A 264 -3.43 -0.50 8.76
CA GLY A 264 -3.20 0.14 7.46
C GLY A 264 -4.32 1.08 7.06
N ARG A 265 -5.59 0.67 7.24
CA ARG A 265 -6.76 1.51 6.94
C ARG A 265 -6.85 2.75 7.83
N ILE A 266 -6.50 2.66 9.11
CA ILE A 266 -6.42 3.83 10.00
C ILE A 266 -5.37 4.82 9.47
N MET A 267 -4.20 4.33 9.06
CA MET A 267 -3.16 5.18 8.47
C MET A 267 -3.60 5.79 7.13
N GLU A 268 -4.24 5.01 6.25
CA GLU A 268 -4.79 5.47 4.97
C GLU A 268 -5.65 6.72 5.14
N TYR A 269 -6.58 6.69 6.12
CA TYR A 269 -7.47 7.81 6.45
C TYR A 269 -6.86 8.81 7.45
N SER A 270 -5.57 8.70 7.76
CA SER A 270 -4.84 9.67 8.59
C SER A 270 -3.85 10.50 7.78
N TRP A 271 -3.42 10.07 6.59
CA TRP A 271 -2.36 10.73 5.83
C TRP A 271 -2.60 12.21 5.57
N HIS A 272 -3.80 12.58 5.09
CA HIS A 272 -4.12 13.98 4.82
C HIS A 272 -4.07 14.83 6.10
N MET A 273 -4.50 14.30 7.24
CA MET A 273 -4.42 14.98 8.54
C MET A 273 -2.99 15.02 9.10
N ILE A 274 -2.18 13.98 8.87
CA ILE A 274 -0.73 14.01 9.17
C ILE A 274 -0.10 15.22 8.48
N PHE A 275 -0.48 15.49 7.23
CA PHE A 275 -0.04 16.65 6.46
C PHE A 275 -0.94 17.88 6.63
N GLY A 276 -1.66 18.00 7.75
CA GLY A 276 -2.34 19.25 8.15
C GLY A 276 -3.59 19.62 7.34
N MET A 277 -4.14 18.69 6.55
CA MET A 277 -5.43 18.89 5.90
C MET A 277 -6.58 18.68 6.90
N LYS A 278 -7.75 19.22 6.58
CA LYS A 278 -8.98 19.03 7.38
C LYS A 278 -9.38 17.55 7.44
N PRO A 279 -10.07 17.10 8.51
CA PRO A 279 -10.53 15.72 8.62
C PRO A 279 -11.35 15.22 7.42
N VAL A 280 -12.17 16.11 6.84
CA VAL A 280 -12.80 15.92 5.53
C VAL A 280 -12.04 16.76 4.49
N HIS A 281 -11.31 16.07 3.61
CA HIS A 281 -10.54 16.64 2.50
C HIS A 281 -10.97 16.00 1.17
N CYS A 282 -12.13 16.43 0.68
CA CYS A 282 -12.75 15.97 -0.55
C CYS A 282 -12.91 17.14 -1.51
N PRO A 283 -11.88 17.48 -2.32
CA PRO A 283 -11.99 18.54 -3.30
C PRO A 283 -12.98 18.14 -4.40
N ASN A 284 -13.66 19.12 -5.00
CA ASN A 284 -14.48 18.90 -6.18
C ASN A 284 -13.68 18.17 -7.27
N ALA A 285 -14.24 17.11 -7.85
CA ALA A 285 -13.54 16.23 -8.78
C ALA A 285 -13.05 16.97 -10.03
N LYS A 286 -13.87 17.88 -10.59
CA LYS A 286 -13.47 18.67 -11.77
C LYS A 286 -12.25 19.54 -11.47
N GLU A 287 -12.27 20.23 -10.34
CA GLU A 287 -11.13 21.03 -9.90
C GLU A 287 -9.89 20.17 -9.64
N CYS A 288 -10.07 19.03 -8.99
CA CYS A 288 -8.98 18.09 -8.73
C CYS A 288 -8.35 17.61 -10.04
N TYR A 289 -9.13 17.08 -10.98
CA TYR A 289 -8.60 16.61 -12.26
C TYR A 289 -7.88 17.71 -13.05
N CYS A 290 -8.43 18.93 -13.08
CA CYS A 290 -7.80 20.07 -13.73
C CYS A 290 -6.49 20.47 -13.05
N LYS A 291 -6.47 20.63 -11.73
CA LYS A 291 -5.32 21.16 -11.00
C LYS A 291 -4.22 20.11 -10.77
N VAL A 292 -4.59 18.85 -10.54
CA VAL A 292 -3.65 17.76 -10.26
C VAL A 292 -3.11 17.13 -11.53
N PHE A 293 -3.95 16.98 -12.55
CA PHE A 293 -3.62 16.25 -13.79
C PHE A 293 -3.75 17.07 -15.07
N GLY A 294 -4.06 18.37 -14.99
CA GLY A 294 -4.25 19.20 -16.19
C GLY A 294 -5.49 18.85 -17.04
N LEU A 295 -6.37 17.98 -16.55
CA LEU A 295 -7.57 17.51 -17.27
C LEU A 295 -8.75 18.46 -16.99
N CYS A 296 -8.73 19.64 -17.62
CA CYS A 296 -9.69 20.72 -17.31
C CYS A 296 -11.00 20.66 -18.10
N ASP A 297 -10.99 19.99 -19.26
CA ASP A 297 -12.12 19.95 -20.21
C ASP A 297 -13.09 18.77 -19.95
N LEU A 298 -13.06 18.21 -18.75
CA LEU A 298 -13.93 17.09 -18.37
C LEU A 298 -15.39 17.55 -18.14
N ASN A 299 -16.33 16.69 -18.55
CA ASN A 299 -17.72 16.80 -18.12
C ASN A 299 -17.88 16.14 -16.75
N CYS A 300 -18.33 16.92 -15.75
CA CYS A 300 -18.45 16.46 -14.37
C CYS A 300 -19.85 16.77 -13.86
N PRO A 301 -20.81 15.84 -13.99
CA PRO A 301 -22.22 16.12 -13.72
C PRO A 301 -22.53 16.25 -12.21
N TRP A 302 -21.62 15.81 -11.35
CA TRP A 302 -21.72 15.93 -9.90
C TRP A 302 -20.38 16.28 -9.26
N GLU A 303 -20.41 16.72 -8.00
CA GLU A 303 -19.23 17.22 -7.30
C GLU A 303 -18.08 16.21 -7.18
N GLY A 304 -18.44 14.93 -7.03
CA GLY A 304 -17.51 13.84 -6.76
C GLY A 304 -17.06 13.02 -7.95
N GLY A 305 -17.38 13.41 -9.19
CA GLY A 305 -17.02 12.59 -10.34
C GLY A 305 -17.20 13.26 -11.70
N CYS A 306 -16.49 12.69 -12.67
CA CYS A 306 -16.52 13.10 -14.06
C CYS A 306 -16.83 11.89 -14.94
N ASP A 307 -17.52 12.13 -16.04
CA ASP A 307 -17.86 11.09 -17.01
C ASP A 307 -16.59 10.44 -17.55
N ASP A 308 -16.67 9.13 -17.78
CA ASP A 308 -15.61 8.32 -18.39
C ASP A 308 -14.22 8.43 -17.74
N ARG A 309 -14.14 8.81 -16.46
CA ARG A 309 -12.85 8.93 -15.75
C ARG A 309 -12.51 7.75 -14.86
N TYR A 310 -13.50 7.23 -14.16
CA TYR A 310 -13.31 6.10 -13.26
C TYR A 310 -14.63 5.37 -13.01
N ALA A 311 -14.57 4.05 -13.01
CA ALA A 311 -15.61 3.19 -12.46
C ALA A 311 -14.98 2.26 -11.43
N LEU A 312 -15.70 1.94 -10.36
CA LEU A 312 -15.23 0.93 -9.41
C LEU A 312 -15.31 -0.45 -10.09
N PRO A 313 -14.20 -1.22 -10.16
CA PRO A 313 -14.25 -2.52 -10.80
C PRO A 313 -15.03 -3.54 -9.98
N PRO A 314 -15.56 -4.60 -10.63
CA PRO A 314 -16.30 -5.66 -9.95
C PRO A 314 -15.43 -6.49 -9.00
N TYR A 315 -14.10 -6.50 -9.19
CA TYR A 315 -13.14 -7.21 -8.35
C TYR A 315 -11.88 -6.35 -8.12
N SER A 316 -11.22 -6.56 -6.97
CA SER A 316 -9.96 -5.89 -6.65
C SER A 316 -8.78 -6.35 -7.52
N SER A 317 -8.82 -7.57 -8.05
CA SER A 317 -7.75 -8.13 -8.88
C SER A 317 -8.14 -8.04 -10.35
N LEU A 318 -7.33 -7.33 -11.15
CA LEU A 318 -7.54 -7.21 -12.59
C LEU A 318 -7.36 -8.56 -13.31
N PRO A 319 -8.07 -8.80 -14.42
CA PRO A 319 -7.97 -10.06 -15.16
C PRO A 319 -6.59 -10.20 -15.83
N LYS A 320 -6.19 -11.43 -16.10
CA LYS A 320 -4.94 -11.71 -16.82
C LYS A 320 -5.05 -11.17 -18.25
N GLY A 321 -4.06 -10.38 -18.68
CA GLY A 321 -4.05 -9.75 -19.99
C GLY A 321 -4.74 -8.38 -20.03
N TRP A 322 -5.04 -7.79 -18.87
CA TRP A 322 -5.41 -6.38 -18.79
C TRP A 322 -4.27 -5.48 -19.31
N PRO A 323 -4.59 -4.39 -20.04
CA PRO A 323 -5.92 -3.86 -20.35
C PRO A 323 -6.55 -4.43 -21.62
N GLU A 324 -5.85 -5.24 -22.41
CA GLU A 324 -6.36 -5.73 -23.70
C GLU A 324 -7.49 -6.75 -23.55
N ILE A 325 -7.55 -7.46 -22.41
CA ILE A 325 -8.56 -8.46 -22.06
C ILE A 325 -9.37 -8.00 -20.84
N GLY A 326 -10.69 -7.90 -21.02
CA GLY A 326 -11.64 -7.44 -20.01
C GLY A 326 -12.09 -8.53 -19.04
N TRP A 327 -13.01 -8.16 -18.15
CA TRP A 327 -13.47 -9.00 -17.03
C TRP A 327 -14.10 -10.33 -17.45
N LYS A 328 -14.73 -10.37 -18.62
CA LYS A 328 -15.38 -11.55 -19.20
C LYS A 328 -14.53 -12.22 -20.28
N GLY A 329 -13.24 -11.88 -20.38
CA GLY A 329 -12.32 -12.41 -21.38
C GLY A 329 -12.48 -11.80 -22.78
N GLN A 330 -13.28 -10.74 -22.91
CA GLN A 330 -13.49 -10.03 -24.16
C GLN A 330 -12.31 -9.10 -24.48
N LYS A 331 -12.08 -8.82 -25.76
CA LYS A 331 -11.11 -7.80 -26.16
C LYS A 331 -11.64 -6.41 -25.82
N GLN A 332 -10.77 -5.51 -25.39
CA GLN A 332 -11.11 -4.12 -25.08
C GLN A 332 -10.43 -3.16 -26.06
N ASP A 333 -11.09 -2.05 -26.37
CA ASP A 333 -10.46 -0.90 -27.03
C ASP A 333 -10.05 0.12 -25.96
N THR A 334 -8.75 0.19 -25.67
CA THR A 334 -8.20 1.04 -24.61
C THR A 334 -8.09 2.52 -25.00
N SER A 335 -8.49 2.88 -26.22
CA SER A 335 -8.36 4.25 -26.73
C SER A 335 -9.52 5.17 -26.31
N HIS A 336 -10.68 4.62 -25.91
CA HIS A 336 -11.87 5.41 -25.58
C HIS A 336 -12.70 4.79 -24.46
N GLY A 337 -13.23 5.63 -23.57
CA GLY A 337 -14.24 5.26 -22.59
C GLY A 337 -13.74 4.43 -21.40
N LEU A 338 -14.70 3.90 -20.64
CA LEU A 338 -14.46 3.00 -19.51
C LEU A 338 -14.40 1.53 -19.97
N PRO A 339 -13.66 0.68 -19.25
CA PRO A 339 -13.61 -0.74 -19.54
C PRO A 339 -14.99 -1.39 -19.37
N GLU A 340 -15.29 -2.36 -20.22
CA GLU A 340 -16.53 -3.12 -20.14
C GLU A 340 -16.55 -4.02 -18.91
N THR A 341 -17.52 -3.81 -18.02
CA THR A 341 -17.74 -4.59 -16.79
C THR A 341 -18.50 -5.88 -16.99
#